data_AF-A0A5E6NQJ1-F1
#
_entry.id   AF-A0A5E6NQJ1-F1
#
_cell.length_a   1.000
_cell.length_b   1.000
_cell.length_c   1.000
_cell.angle_alpha   90.00
_cell.angle_beta   90.00
_cell.angle_gamma   90.00
#
_symmetry.space_group_name_H-M   'P 1'
#
loop_
_entity.id
_entity.type
_entity.pdbx_description
1 polymer ?
#
loop_
_entity_poly.entity_id
_entity_poly.type
_entity_poly.pdbx_seq_one_letter_code
_entity_poly.pdbx_strand_id
1 'polypeptide(L)' 'MEFVDIAGLVEGASKGEGLGNQFLTNIRETDAIVHVVRAFDNDDIIHVSGKVSPFDDIEIINTELILADLVVG' A
#
# COMPACT_ATOMS: atom_id res chain seq x y z
N MET A 1 -15.31 -1.38 16.83
CA MET A 1 -14.59 -1.20 15.56
C MET A 1 -13.35 -0.38 15.89
N GLU A 2 -12.18 -0.94 15.64
CA GLU A 2 -10.87 -0.34 15.92
C GLU A 2 -10.21 -0.05 14.57
N PHE A 3 -9.57 1.12 14.44
CA PHE A 3 -8.85 1.50 13.24
C PHE A 3 -7.37 1.61 13.59
N VAL A 4 -6.55 0.88 12.85
CA VAL A 4 -5.09 0.98 12.93
C VAL A 4 -4.63 1.81 11.74
N ASP A 5 -3.88 2.87 12.00
CA ASP A 5 -3.22 3.63 10.94
C ASP A 5 -1.99 2.83 10.48
N ILE A 6 -1.97 2.47 9.21
CA ILE A 6 -0.88 1.69 8.61
C ILE A 6 -0.09 2.65 7.72
N ALA A 7 1.24 2.70 7.93
CA ALA A 7 2.14 3.51 7.11
C ALA A 7 1.94 3.25 5.62
N GLY A 8 2.16 4.24 4.75
CA GLY A 8 1.91 4.08 3.31
C GLY A 8 2.76 3.00 2.65
N LEU A 9 2.15 2.20 1.77
CA LEU A 9 2.85 1.24 0.92
C LEU A 9 3.47 1.93 -0.30
N VAL A 10 4.66 1.50 -0.69
CA VAL A 10 5.29 1.89 -1.95
C VAL A 10 5.64 0.63 -2.75
N GLU A 11 5.82 0.80 -4.05
CA GLU A 11 6.28 -0.26 -4.95
C GLU A 11 7.55 -0.94 -4.40
N GLY A 12 7.57 -2.28 -4.44
CA GLY A 12 8.68 -3.11 -3.95
C GLY A 12 8.63 -3.51 -2.49
N ALA A 13 7.57 -3.20 -1.75
CA ALA A 13 7.41 -3.57 -0.34
C ALA A 13 7.37 -5.08 -0.07
N SER A 14 6.87 -5.87 -1.03
CA SER A 14 6.87 -7.34 -1.01
C SER A 14 8.26 -7.97 -0.90
N LYS A 15 9.33 -7.21 -1.20
CA LYS A 15 10.72 -7.67 -1.05
C LYS A 15 11.20 -7.74 0.41
N GLY A 16 10.41 -7.25 1.37
CA GLY A 16 10.66 -7.44 2.80
C GLY A 16 11.74 -6.54 3.42
N GLU A 17 12.21 -5.52 2.71
CA GLU A 17 13.20 -4.57 3.23
C GLU A 17 12.53 -3.29 3.75
N GLY A 18 12.94 -2.84 4.95
CA GLY A 18 12.52 -1.55 5.51
C GLY A 18 11.04 -1.47 5.93
N LEU A 19 10.42 -0.31 5.69
CA LEU A 19 9.05 0.02 6.13
C LEU A 19 7.98 -0.88 5.49
N GLY A 20 8.25 -1.45 4.31
CA GLY A 20 7.32 -2.37 3.63
C GLY A 20 7.06 -3.67 4.42
N ASN A 21 8.02 -4.16 5.19
CA ASN A 21 7.82 -5.36 6.01
C ASN A 21 6.94 -5.09 7.24
N GLN A 22 7.06 -3.90 7.84
CA GLN A 22 6.19 -3.48 8.95
C GLN A 22 4.74 -3.33 8.47
N PHE A 23 4.55 -2.79 7.26
CA PHE A 23 3.24 -2.70 6.62
C PHE A 23 2.56 -4.06 6.47
N LEU A 24 3.27 -5.03 5.87
CA LEU A 24 2.73 -6.36 5.61
C LEU A 24 2.44 -7.12 6.92
N THR A 25 3.26 -6.91 7.95
CA THR A 25 3.01 -7.46 9.28
C THR A 25 1.73 -6.91 9.89
N ASN A 26 1.54 -5.59 9.86
CA ASN A 26 0.33 -4.95 10.38
C ASN A 26 -0.93 -5.44 9.65
N ILE A 27 -0.87 -5.61 8.32
CA ILE A 27 -2.01 -6.13 7.56
C ILE A 27 -2.39 -7.55 7.99
N ARG A 28 -1.41 -8.43 8.24
CA ARG A 28 -1.65 -9.82 8.66
C ARG A 28 -2.34 -9.93 10.02
N GLU A 29 -2.23 -8.90 10.85
CA GLU A 29 -2.88 -8.83 12.17
C GLU A 29 -4.27 -8.19 12.12
N THR A 30 -4.73 -7.73 10.95
CA THR A 30 -6.03 -7.07 10.77
C THR A 30 -7.03 -7.95 10.01
N ASP A 31 -8.31 -7.85 10.37
CA ASP A 31 -9.39 -8.61 9.73
C ASP A 31 -9.83 -8.02 8.38
N ALA A 32 -9.57 -6.73 8.14
CA ALA A 32 -9.99 -6.01 6.95
C ALA A 32 -9.08 -4.81 6.66
N ILE A 33 -8.91 -4.50 5.37
CA ILE A 33 -8.14 -3.36 4.90
C ILE A 33 -9.09 -2.33 4.30
N VAL A 34 -8.93 -1.06 4.69
CA VAL A 34 -9.57 0.08 4.02
C VAL A 34 -8.54 0.77 3.16
N HIS A 35 -8.71 0.67 1.84
CA HIS A 35 -7.80 1.28 0.89
C HIS A 35 -8.28 2.70 0.53
N VAL A 36 -7.57 3.71 1.02
CA VAL A 36 -7.81 5.11 0.68
C VAL A 36 -7.00 5.49 -0.57
N VAL A 37 -7.69 5.89 -1.63
CA VAL A 37 -7.08 6.20 -2.94
C VAL A 37 -7.26 7.67 -3.27
N ARG A 38 -6.18 8.32 -3.74
CA ARG A 38 -6.25 9.71 -4.19
C ARG A 38 -6.91 9.78 -5.56
N ALA A 39 -8.07 10.46 -5.63
CA ALA A 39 -8.81 10.67 -6.87
C ALA A 39 -9.03 12.16 -7.20
N PHE A 40 -8.07 13.00 -6.81
CA PHE A 40 -8.09 14.44 -7.07
C PHE A 40 -6.68 14.96 -7.36
N ASP A 41 -6.60 15.94 -8.25
CA ASP A 41 -5.37 16.67 -8.55
C ASP A 41 -5.20 17.85 -7.59
N ASN A 42 -3.95 18.09 -7.17
CA ASN A 42 -3.56 19.24 -6.35
C ASN A 42 -2.05 19.47 -6.54
N ASP A 43 -1.69 20.62 -7.09
CA ASP A 43 -0.31 21.00 -7.44
C ASP A 43 0.58 21.23 -6.21
N ASP A 44 -0.01 21.49 -5.03
CA ASP A 44 0.73 21.63 -3.77
C ASP A 44 1.12 20.28 -3.16
N ILE A 45 0.64 19.16 -3.74
CA ILE A 45 0.83 17.81 -3.20
C ILE A 45 1.47 16.90 -4.26
N ILE A 46 2.76 16.64 -4.10
CA ILE A 46 3.54 15.76 -4.99
C ILE A 46 3.10 14.31 -4.81
N HIS A 47 2.78 13.64 -5.94
CA HIS A 47 2.55 12.20 -5.97
C HIS A 47 3.86 11.44 -6.17
N VAL A 48 4.03 10.28 -5.52
CA VAL A 48 5.28 9.49 -5.57
C VAL A 48 5.65 9.04 -6.98
N SER A 49 4.67 8.77 -7.83
CA SER A 49 4.85 8.43 -9.25
C SER A 49 4.90 9.64 -10.19
N GLY A 50 4.85 10.87 -9.65
CA GLY A 50 4.81 12.11 -10.42
C GLY A 50 3.48 12.39 -11.15
N LYS A 51 2.50 11.49 -11.07
CA LYS A 51 1.14 11.64 -11.60
C LYS A 51 0.14 11.02 -10.63
N VAL A 52 -1.07 11.55 -10.55
CA VAL A 52 -2.17 10.91 -9.80
C VAL A 52 -2.87 9.92 -10.73
N SER A 53 -2.90 8.64 -10.36
CA SER A 53 -3.69 7.62 -11.07
C SER A 53 -4.31 6.66 -10.06
N PRO A 54 -5.61 6.83 -9.72
CA PRO A 54 -6.28 5.96 -8.75
C PRO A 54 -6.19 4.48 -9.09
N PHE A 55 -6.27 4.14 -10.39
CA PHE A 55 -6.21 2.76 -10.84
C PHE A 55 -4.81 2.17 -10.67
N ASP A 56 -3.76 2.92 -11.03
CA ASP A 56 -2.37 2.47 -10.87
C ASP A 56 -2.06 2.28 -9.38
N ASP A 57 -2.51 3.19 -8.51
CA ASP A 57 -2.29 3.10 -7.05
C ASP A 57 -2.96 1.84 -6.45
N ILE A 58 -4.20 1.55 -6.89
CA ILE A 58 -4.92 0.33 -6.51
C ILE A 58 -4.15 -0.92 -6.97
N GLU A 59 -3.70 -0.92 -8.22
CA GLU A 59 -3.00 -2.05 -8.81
C GLU A 59 -1.66 -2.32 -8.12
N ILE A 60 -0.89 -1.28 -7.80
CA ILE A 60 0.38 -1.39 -7.08
C ILE A 60 0.15 -2.08 -5.73
N ILE A 61 -0.80 -1.59 -4.93
CA ILE A 61 -1.05 -2.15 -3.60
C ILE A 61 -1.51 -3.60 -3.68
N ASN A 62 -2.44 -3.92 -4.58
CA ASN A 62 -2.88 -5.30 -4.78
C ASN A 62 -1.73 -6.21 -5.23
N THR A 63 -0.88 -5.73 -6.14
CA THR A 63 0.27 -6.49 -6.64
C THR A 63 1.25 -6.80 -5.51
N GLU A 64 1.57 -5.82 -4.66
CA GLU A 64 2.46 -6.04 -3.52
C GLU A 64 1.89 -7.02 -2.49
N LEU A 65 0.58 -6.97 -2.23
CA LEU A 65 -0.09 -7.93 -1.35
C LEU A 65 -0.05 -9.35 -1.92
N ILE A 66 -0.35 -9.51 -3.21
CA ILE A 66 -0.28 -10.80 -3.91
C ILE A 66 1.14 -11.34 -3.90
N LEU A 67 2.15 -10.51 -4.19
CA LEU A 67 3.55 -10.91 -4.18
C LEU A 67 4.01 -11.32 -2.78
N ALA A 68 3.61 -10.59 -1.73
CA ALA A 68 3.91 -10.93 -0.35
C ALA A 68 3.29 -12.29 0.05
N ASP A 69 2.09 -12.61 -0.42
CA ASP A 69 1.47 -13.92 -0.21
C ASP A 69 2.19 -15.02 -1.00
N LEU A 70 2.57 -14.77 -2.25
CA LEU A 70 3.28 -15.74 -3.09
C LEU A 70 4.68 -16.09 -2.57
N VAL A 71 5.40 -15.12 -2.00
CA VAL A 71 6.76 -15.31 -1.46
C VAL A 71 6.75 -16.05 -0.12
N VAL A 72 5.62 -16.05 0.60
CA VAL A 72 5.47 -16.68 1.92
C VAL A 72 4.68 -18.02 1.84
N GLY A 73 4.55 -18.58 0.64
CA GLY A 73 3.98 -19.91 0.39
C GLY A 73 4.95 -21.07 0.57
#